data_AF-X0W0S9-F1
#
_entry.id   AF-X0W0S9-F1
#
_cell.length_a   1.000
_cell.length_b   1.000
_cell.length_c   1.000
_cell.angle_alpha   90.00
_cell.angle_beta   90.00
_cell.angle_gamma   90.00
#
_symmetry.space_group_name_H-M   'P 1'
#
loop_
_entity.id
_entity.type
_entity.pdbx_description
1 polymer ?
#
loop_
_entity_poly.entity_id
_entity_poly.type
_entity_poly.pdbx_seq_one_letter_code
_entity_poly.pdbx_strand_id
1 'polypeptide(L)'
;MEEVWQQYEQLVREHPDHPLLHYNFGNLAYGAGEYQKALQEYQTALQTGDREAQSRILYNLGNSLFRAGNVEDSKIFFRKALELNPGDEDARINYELAMQLSRQQQQ
;
A
#
# COMPACT_ATOMS: atom_id res chain seq x y z
N MET A 1 10.81 18.73 0.16
CA MET A 1 9.73 17.78 -0.11
C MET A 1 9.07 18.04 -1.46
N GLU A 2 8.74 19.29 -1.80
CA GLU A 2 8.17 19.64 -3.12
C GLU A 2 9.04 19.24 -4.32
N GLU A 3 10.36 19.44 -4.24
CA GLU A 3 11.28 19.06 -5.33
C GLU A 3 11.29 17.54 -5.59
N VAL A 4 11.27 16.73 -4.53
CA VAL A 4 11.21 15.27 -4.63
C VAL A 4 9.89 14.82 -5.24
N TRP A 5 8.79 15.47 -4.88
CA TRP A 5 7.48 15.19 -5.49
C TRP A 5 7.46 15.49 -6.98
N GLN A 6 7.96 16.65 -7.41
CA GLN A 6 8.02 17.00 -8.82
C GLN A 6 8.89 16.04 -9.63
N GLN A 7 10.02 15.60 -9.06
CA GLN A 7 10.88 14.59 -9.68
C GLN A 7 10.15 13.25 -9.86
N TYR A 8 9.46 12.76 -8.82
CA TYR A 8 8.67 11.53 -8.93
C TYR A 8 7.52 11.67 -9.94
N GLU A 9 6.81 12.81 -9.95
CA GLU A 9 5.75 13.08 -10.93
C GLU A 9 6.25 13.12 -12.38
N GLN A 10 7.47 13.58 -12.60
CA GLN A 10 8.11 13.52 -13.91
C GLN A 10 8.50 12.08 -14.26
N LEU A 11 9.15 11.36 -13.34
CA LEU A 11 9.61 9.99 -13.56
C LEU A 11 8.46 9.03 -13.86
N VAL A 12 7.34 9.10 -13.13
CA VAL A 12 6.18 8.25 -13.40
C VAL A 12 5.47 8.63 -14.70
N ARG A 13 5.58 9.90 -15.15
CA ARG A 13 5.07 10.31 -16.48
C ARG A 13 5.93 9.78 -17.62
N GLU A 14 7.24 9.74 -17.44
CA GLU A 14 8.19 9.20 -18.43
C GLU A 14 8.18 7.66 -18.47
N HIS A 15 7.84 7.04 -17.34
CA HIS A 15 7.86 5.58 -17.15
C HIS A 15 6.57 5.07 -16.47
N PRO A 16 5.40 5.19 -17.12
CA PRO A 16 4.08 4.90 -16.51
C PRO A 16 3.85 3.43 -16.15
N ASP A 17 4.65 2.52 -16.69
CA ASP A 17 4.51 1.07 -16.47
C ASP A 17 5.64 0.52 -15.59
N HIS A 18 6.44 1.36 -14.93
CA HIS A 18 7.59 0.91 -14.14
C HIS A 18 7.18 0.64 -12.67
N PRO A 19 7.01 -0.63 -12.25
CA PRO A 19 6.34 -0.92 -10.98
C PRO A 19 7.11 -0.41 -9.75
N LEU A 20 8.44 -0.48 -9.79
CA LEU A 20 9.29 0.03 -8.69
C LEU A 20 9.21 1.55 -8.53
N LEU A 21 9.05 2.32 -9.61
CA LEU A 21 8.94 3.78 -9.53
C LEU A 21 7.62 4.15 -8.84
N HIS A 22 6.53 3.52 -9.26
CA HIS A 22 5.23 3.66 -8.62
C HIS A 22 5.24 3.18 -7.15
N TYR A 23 5.93 2.07 -6.82
CA TYR A 23 6.08 1.64 -5.43
C TYR A 23 6.78 2.69 -4.57
N ASN A 24 7.90 3.24 -5.07
CA ASN A 24 8.65 4.25 -4.35
C ASN A 24 7.87 5.57 -4.22
N PHE A 25 7.12 5.95 -5.24
CA PHE A 25 6.26 7.13 -5.17
C PHE A 25 5.11 6.93 -4.18
N GLY A 26 4.53 5.74 -4.15
CA GLY A 26 3.53 5.36 -3.14
C GLY A 26 4.09 5.46 -1.71
N ASN A 27 5.32 5.03 -1.48
CA ASN A 27 5.99 5.16 -0.17
C ASN A 27 6.15 6.64 0.22
N LEU A 28 6.57 7.48 -0.72
CA LEU A 28 6.69 8.92 -0.50
C LEU A 28 5.34 9.56 -0.17
N ALA A 29 4.30 9.22 -0.93
CA ALA A 29 2.94 9.71 -0.71
C ALA A 29 2.38 9.25 0.66
N TYR A 30 2.59 7.98 1.02
CA TYR A 30 2.19 7.45 2.32
C TYR A 30 2.88 8.17 3.47
N GLY A 31 4.20 8.40 3.37
CA GLY A 31 4.96 9.16 4.36
C GLY A 31 4.50 10.62 4.51
N ALA A 32 3.95 11.20 3.44
CA ALA A 32 3.36 12.53 3.45
C ALA A 32 1.91 12.58 3.99
N GLY A 33 1.28 11.43 4.27
CA GLY A 33 -0.12 11.34 4.67
C GLY A 33 -1.12 11.39 3.51
N GLU A 34 -0.63 11.40 2.27
CA GLU A 34 -1.42 11.45 1.03
C GLU A 34 -1.89 10.03 0.65
N TYR A 35 -2.71 9.43 1.50
CA TYR A 35 -3.06 8.01 1.43
C TYR A 35 -3.79 7.65 0.14
N GLN A 36 -4.65 8.51 -0.40
CA GLN A 36 -5.33 8.29 -1.67
C GLN A 36 -4.35 8.22 -2.84
N LYS A 37 -3.33 9.09 -2.86
CA LYS A 37 -2.28 9.04 -3.88
C LYS A 37 -1.42 7.79 -3.72
N ALA A 38 -1.04 7.46 -2.48
CA ALA A 38 -0.33 6.21 -2.21
C ALA A 38 -1.07 4.99 -2.75
N LEU A 39 -2.40 4.92 -2.59
CA LEU A 39 -3.21 3.85 -3.16
C LEU A 39 -3.13 3.77 -4.68
N GLN A 40 -3.23 4.90 -5.38
CA GLN A 40 -3.12 4.94 -6.84
C GLN A 40 -1.76 4.44 -7.32
N GLU A 41 -0.68 4.94 -6.70
CA GLU A 41 0.69 4.54 -7.06
C GLU A 41 0.93 3.05 -6.77
N TYR A 42 0.53 2.55 -5.61
CA TYR A 42 0.69 1.13 -5.29
C TYR A 42 -0.17 0.22 -6.19
N GLN A 43 -1.35 0.66 -6.64
CA GLN A 43 -2.17 -0.11 -7.59
C GLN A 43 -1.44 -0.31 -8.92
N THR A 44 -0.78 0.72 -9.44
CA THR A 44 0.07 0.58 -10.63
C THR A 44 1.28 -0.29 -10.35
N ALA A 45 1.93 -0.13 -9.19
CA ALA A 45 3.06 -0.97 -8.78
C ALA A 45 2.72 -2.47 -8.70
N LEU A 46 1.46 -2.82 -8.43
CA LEU A 46 1.00 -4.21 -8.31
C LEU A 46 1.12 -5.00 -9.63
N GLN A 47 1.34 -4.31 -10.76
CA GLN A 47 1.64 -4.93 -12.06
C GLN A 47 3.01 -5.60 -12.13
N THR A 48 3.83 -5.51 -11.07
CA THR A 48 5.10 -6.22 -10.98
C THR A 48 4.94 -7.74 -11.18
N GLY A 49 5.87 -8.36 -11.91
CA GLY A 49 5.96 -9.82 -12.04
C GLY A 49 6.62 -10.52 -10.84
N ASP A 50 7.16 -9.76 -9.90
CA ASP A 50 7.87 -10.30 -8.73
C ASP A 50 6.91 -10.54 -7.56
N ARG A 51 6.76 -11.82 -7.15
CA ARG A 51 5.82 -12.24 -6.11
C ARG A 51 6.13 -11.64 -4.74
N GLU A 52 7.42 -11.45 -4.42
CA GLU A 52 7.82 -10.88 -3.13
C GLU A 52 7.46 -9.39 -3.07
N ALA A 53 7.74 -8.66 -4.14
CA ALA A 53 7.32 -7.27 -4.31
C ALA A 53 5.79 -7.14 -4.27
N GLN A 54 5.04 -8.03 -4.93
CA GLN A 54 3.57 -8.05 -4.85
C GLN A 54 3.08 -8.12 -3.41
N SER A 55 3.67 -8.99 -2.58
CA SER A 55 3.30 -9.11 -1.16
C SER A 55 3.50 -7.78 -0.41
N ARG A 56 4.67 -7.15 -0.58
CA ARG A 56 4.98 -5.85 0.04
C ARG A 56 4.06 -4.72 -0.44
N ILE A 57 3.72 -4.70 -1.73
CA ILE A 57 2.79 -3.73 -2.31
C ILE A 57 1.38 -3.91 -1.72
N LEU A 58 0.89 -5.15 -1.62
CA LEU A 58 -0.40 -5.46 -1.01
C LEU A 58 -0.43 -5.05 0.47
N TYR A 59 0.65 -5.28 1.20
CA TYR A 59 0.78 -4.80 2.58
C TYR A 59 0.66 -3.27 2.66
N ASN A 60 1.35 -2.53 1.78
CA ASN A 60 1.29 -1.07 1.75
C ASN A 60 -0.05 -0.50 1.27
N LEU A 61 -0.78 -1.21 0.39
CA LEU A 61 -2.17 -0.90 0.06
C LEU A 61 -3.07 -1.02 1.29
N GLY A 62 -2.92 -2.12 2.05
CA GLY A 62 -3.62 -2.32 3.32
C GLY A 62 -3.35 -1.19 4.32
N ASN A 63 -2.07 -0.84 4.51
CA ASN A 63 -1.67 0.27 5.39
C ASN A 63 -2.29 1.61 4.94
N SER A 64 -2.28 1.90 3.64
CA SER A 64 -2.82 3.15 3.10
C SER A 64 -4.34 3.24 3.33
N LEU A 65 -5.08 2.16 3.11
CA LEU A 65 -6.52 2.11 3.42
C LEU A 65 -6.80 2.25 4.90
N PHE A 66 -6.05 1.55 5.74
CA PHE A 66 -6.19 1.62 7.20
C PHE A 66 -6.03 3.06 7.69
N ARG A 67 -5.01 3.77 7.20
CA ARG A 67 -4.72 5.15 7.57
C ARG A 67 -5.70 6.16 6.97
N ALA A 68 -6.30 5.84 5.82
CA ALA A 68 -7.41 6.61 5.25
C ALA A 68 -8.76 6.38 5.97
N GLY A 69 -8.81 5.51 6.99
CA GLY A 69 -10.03 5.19 7.74
C GLY A 69 -10.87 4.07 7.11
N ASN A 70 -10.45 3.52 5.97
CA ASN A 70 -11.12 2.43 5.28
C ASN A 70 -10.67 1.08 5.87
N VAL A 71 -10.95 0.88 7.15
CA VAL A 71 -10.48 -0.29 7.92
C VAL A 71 -11.02 -1.60 7.33
N GLU A 72 -12.27 -1.64 6.87
CA GLU A 72 -12.87 -2.82 6.28
C GLU A 72 -12.09 -3.33 5.05
N ASP A 73 -11.80 -2.44 4.11
CA ASP A 73 -11.05 -2.78 2.89
C ASP A 73 -9.59 -3.10 3.19
N SER A 74 -8.99 -2.47 4.20
CA SER A 74 -7.58 -2.73 4.58
C SER A 74 -7.32 -4.21 4.87
N LYS A 75 -8.29 -4.89 5.51
CA LYS A 75 -8.21 -6.31 5.86
C LYS A 75 -8.03 -7.21 4.64
N ILE A 76 -8.67 -6.86 3.52
CA ILE A 76 -8.60 -7.63 2.27
C ILE A 76 -7.15 -7.65 1.77
N PHE A 77 -6.48 -6.49 1.81
CA PHE A 77 -5.12 -6.35 1.29
C PHE A 77 -4.08 -6.96 2.23
N PHE A 78 -4.22 -6.81 3.56
CA PHE A 78 -3.35 -7.52 4.49
C PHE A 78 -3.47 -9.05 4.36
N ARG A 79 -4.69 -9.57 4.21
CA ARG A 79 -4.91 -11.00 3.99
C ARG A 79 -4.23 -11.48 2.69
N LYS A 80 -4.37 -10.74 1.60
CA LYS A 80 -3.69 -11.06 0.33
C LYS A 80 -2.15 -11.00 0.46
N ALA A 81 -1.61 -10.05 1.22
CA ALA A 81 -0.17 -9.99 1.48
C ALA A 81 0.32 -11.25 2.21
N LEU A 82 -0.42 -11.71 3.23
CA LEU A 82 -0.16 -12.93 4.00
C LEU A 82 -0.33 -14.21 3.18
N GLU A 83 -1.24 -14.24 2.19
CA GLU A 83 -1.35 -15.36 1.24
C GLU A 83 -0.09 -15.50 0.37
N LEU A 84 0.56 -14.39 0.03
CA LEU A 84 1.80 -14.39 -0.74
C LEU A 84 3.05 -14.62 0.13
N ASN A 85 3.06 -14.05 1.34
CA ASN A 85 4.13 -14.18 2.33
C ASN A 85 3.54 -14.43 3.74
N PRO A 86 3.32 -15.70 4.12
CA PRO A 86 2.79 -16.04 5.43
C PRO A 86 3.71 -15.68 6.61
N GLY A 87 4.99 -15.41 6.35
CA GLY A 87 5.98 -15.04 7.36
C GLY A 87 6.07 -13.54 7.63
N ASP A 88 5.24 -12.72 6.99
CA ASP A 88 5.18 -11.28 7.21
C ASP A 88 4.47 -10.96 8.54
N GLU A 89 5.27 -10.79 9.58
CA GLU A 89 4.79 -10.51 10.93
C GLU A 89 4.09 -9.14 11.02
N ASP A 90 4.58 -8.14 10.29
CA ASP A 90 4.00 -6.79 10.28
C ASP A 90 2.61 -6.82 9.61
N ALA A 91 2.46 -7.56 8.52
CA ALA A 91 1.17 -7.77 7.87
C ALA A 91 0.19 -8.52 8.79
N ARG A 92 0.67 -9.49 9.57
CA ARG A 92 -0.15 -10.24 10.54
C ARG A 92 -0.67 -9.33 11.65
N ILE A 93 0.21 -8.55 12.26
CA ILE A 93 -0.14 -7.60 13.32
C ILE A 93 -1.17 -6.58 12.81
N ASN A 94 -0.94 -5.99 11.63
CA ASN A 94 -1.85 -4.99 11.07
C ASN A 94 -3.20 -5.60 10.66
N TYR A 95 -3.22 -6.83 10.16
CA TYR A 95 -4.47 -7.55 9.89
C TYR A 95 -5.28 -7.79 11.16
N GLU A 96 -4.64 -8.25 12.23
CA GLU A 96 -5.30 -8.49 13.52
C GLU A 96 -5.88 -7.20 14.11
N LEU A 97 -5.11 -6.10 14.04
CA LEU A 97 -5.57 -4.77 14.47
C LEU A 97 -6.78 -4.31 13.65
N ALA A 98 -6.72 -4.43 12.32
CA ALA A 98 -7.83 -4.08 11.44
C ALA A 98 -9.09 -4.91 11.71
N MET A 99 -8.94 -6.22 11.99
CA MET A 99 -10.04 -7.10 12.40
C MET A 99 -10.67 -6.69 13.72
N GLN A 100 -9.87 -6.28 14.70
CA GLN A 100 -10.38 -5.82 16.01
C GLN A 100 -11.17 -4.52 15.89
N LEU A 101 -10.61 -3.52 15.20
CA LEU A 101 -11.25 -2.21 15.01
C LEU A 101 -12.55 -2.32 14.20
N SER A 102 -12.55 -3.16 13.16
CA SER A 102 -13.76 -3.45 12.37
C SER A 102 -14.91 -3.96 13.23
N ARG A 103 -14.63 -4.85 14.20
CA ARG A 103 -15.65 -5.41 15.10
C ARG A 103 -16.22 -4.37 16.06
N GLN A 104 -15.39 -3.42 16.50
CA GLN A 104 -15.82 -2.34 17.39
C GLN A 104 -16.71 -1.30 16.70
N GLN A 105 -16.55 -1.11 15.38
CA GLN A 105 -17.39 -0.18 14.60
C GLN A 105 -18.77 -0.75 14.26
N GLN A 106 -18.99 -2.04 14.49
CA GLN A 106 -20.25 -2.75 14.21
C GLN A 106 -21.09 -3.01 15.47
N GLN A 107 -20.63 -2.55 16.63
CA GLN A 107 -21.32 -2.65 17.93
C GLN A 107 -21.83 -1.27 18.37
#